data_AF-L8JMK4-F1
#
_entry.id   AF-L8JMK4-F1
#
_cell.length_a   1.000
_cell.length_b   1.000
_cell.length_c   1.000
_cell.angle_alpha   90.00
_cell.angle_beta   90.00
_cell.angle_gamma   90.00
#
_symmetry.space_group_name_H-M   'P 1'
#
loop_
_entity.id
_entity.type
_entity.pdbx_description
1 polymer ?
#
loop_
_entity_poly.entity_id
_entity_poly.type
_entity_poly.pdbx_seq_one_letter_code
_entity_poly.pdbx_strand_id
1 'polypeptide(L)' 'MGFPTKIQLIKRAKSEQWYINFPAAVAQAMEFEKGEVVEWVIEDKKKMILKRSTPDPSADEKKKPQ' A
#
# COMPACT_ATOMS: atom_id res chain seq x y z
N MET A 1 1.74 15.31 -12.23
CA MET A 1 0.68 14.39 -12.69
C MET A 1 0.11 13.69 -11.46
N GLY A 2 -1.18 13.86 -11.18
CA GLY A 2 -1.84 13.16 -10.07
C GLY A 2 -2.65 11.99 -10.62
N PHE A 3 -2.71 10.89 -9.88
CA PHE A 3 -3.55 9.73 -10.21
C PHE A 3 -4.77 9.74 -9.28
N PRO A 4 -5.88 10.41 -9.65
CA PRO A 4 -7.05 10.47 -8.79
C PRO A 4 -7.66 9.07 -8.65
N THR A 5 -7.86 8.64 -7.42
CA THR A 5 -8.49 7.36 -7.09
C THR A 5 -9.68 7.61 -6.19
N LYS A 6 -10.66 6.71 -6.26
CA LYS A 6 -11.86 6.78 -5.43
C LYS A 6 -11.69 5.91 -4.20
N ILE A 7 -11.92 6.51 -3.04
CA ILE A 7 -12.06 5.77 -1.79
C ILE A 7 -13.45 5.14 -1.75
N GLN A 8 -13.50 3.85 -1.42
CA GLN A 8 -14.72 3.06 -1.30
C GLN A 8 -14.82 2.52 0.12
N LEU A 9 -16.00 2.64 0.73
CA LEU A 9 -16.29 2.05 2.02
C LEU A 9 -17.10 0.78 1.82
N ILE A 10 -16.52 -0.37 2.18
CA ILE A 10 -17.21 -1.65 2.23
C ILE A 10 -17.69 -1.85 3.67
N LYS A 11 -18.97 -1.56 3.89
CA LYS A 11 -19.63 -1.73 5.19
C LYS A 11 -20.25 -3.11 5.32
N ARG A 12 -19.92 -3.81 6.40
CA ARG A 12 -20.46 -5.12 6.79
C ARG A 12 -21.09 -5.02 8.18
N ALA A 13 -21.85 -6.04 8.56
CA ALA A 13 -22.59 -6.05 9.83
C ALA A 13 -21.71 -5.83 11.08
N LYS A 14 -20.43 -6.21 11.03
CA LYS A 14 -19.48 -6.08 12.15
C LYS A 14 -18.19 -5.34 11.79
N SER A 15 -18.04 -4.83 10.57
CA SER A 15 -16.77 -4.28 10.11
C SER A 15 -16.94 -3.24 9.02
N GLU A 16 -16.03 -2.27 9.02
CA GLU A 16 -15.94 -1.23 8.02
C GLU A 16 -14.56 -1.32 7.37
N GLN A 17 -14.52 -1.67 6.09
CA GLN A 17 -13.28 -1.77 5.35
C GLN A 17 -13.22 -0.66 4.32
N TRP A 18 -12.21 0.19 4.44
CA TRP A 18 -11.92 1.23 3.47
C TRP A 18 -10.99 0.67 2.40
N TYR A 19 -11.38 0.85 1.14
CA TYR A 19 -10.65 0.35 -0.03
C TYR A 19 -10.31 1.51 -0.95
N ILE A 20 -9.07 1.53 -1.42
CA ILE A 20 -8.58 2.47 -2.42
C ILE A 20 -7.91 1.66 -3.52
N ASN A 21 -8.22 1.97 -4.78
CA ASN A 21 -7.52 1.36 -5.90
C ASN A 21 -6.11 1.95 -5.97
N PHE A 22 -5.08 1.11 -5.92
CA PHE A 22 -3.71 1.57 -6.10
C PHE A 22 -3.38 1.66 -7.59
N PRO A 23 -3.06 2.83 -8.17
CA PRO A 23 -2.85 2.97 -9.60
C PRO A 23 -1.64 2.15 -10.07
N ALA A 24 -1.84 1.32 -11.10
CA ALA A 24 -0.76 0.52 -11.68
C ALA A 24 0.42 1.39 -12.16
N ALA A 25 0.14 2.55 -12.74
CA ALA A 25 1.18 3.49 -13.18
C ALA A 25 2.05 4.01 -12.02
N VAL A 26 1.48 4.22 -10.83
CA VAL A 26 2.26 4.60 -9.64
C VAL A 26 3.10 3.40 -9.18
N ALA A 27 2.53 2.19 -9.20
CA ALA A 27 3.26 1.00 -8.81
C ALA A 27 4.46 0.71 -9.72
N GLN A 28 4.28 0.89 -11.03
CA GLN A 28 5.35 0.73 -12.01
C GLN A 28 6.41 1.82 -11.88
N ALA A 29 5.99 3.08 -11.70
CA ALA A 29 6.94 4.20 -11.54
C ALA A 29 7.74 4.12 -10.23
N MET A 30 7.19 3.49 -9.19
CA MET A 30 7.87 3.26 -7.92
C MET A 30 8.59 1.91 -7.85
N GLU A 31 8.47 1.08 -8.89
CA GLU A 31 9.06 -0.26 -8.95
C GLU A 31 8.66 -1.12 -7.73
N PHE A 32 7.35 -1.16 -7.43
CA PHE A 32 6.85 -1.98 -6.33
C PHE A 32 6.89 -3.46 -6.66
N GLU A 33 7.32 -4.25 -5.68
CA GLU A 33 7.33 -5.70 -5.76
C GLU A 33 6.12 -6.34 -5.07
N LYS A 34 5.71 -7.51 -5.56
CA LYS A 34 4.60 -8.24 -4.97
C LYS A 34 4.97 -8.69 -3.56
N GLY A 35 4.22 -8.21 -2.57
CA GLY A 35 4.44 -8.56 -1.16
C GLY A 35 5.29 -7.53 -0.41
N GLU A 36 5.70 -6.45 -1.05
CA GLU A 36 6.38 -5.34 -0.38
C GLU A 36 5.49 -4.72 0.71
N VAL A 37 6.09 -4.48 1.88
CA VAL A 37 5.42 -3.84 3.00
C VAL A 37 5.75 -2.35 2.98
N VAL A 38 4.69 -1.54 2.90
CA VAL A 38 4.77 -0.08 2.89
C VAL A 38 3.96 0.50 4.05
N GLU A 39 4.40 1.63 4.57
CA GLU A 39 3.77 2.32 5.68
C GLU A 39 3.10 3.61 5.21
N TRP A 40 1.83 3.81 5.57
CA TRP A 40 1.14 5.08 5.35
C TRP A 40 1.32 5.99 6.56
N VAL A 41 1.98 7.12 6.36
CA VAL A 41 2.19 8.15 7.39
C VAL A 41 1.25 9.32 7.13
N ILE A 42 0.44 9.67 8.12
CA ILE A 42 -0.49 10.81 8.04
C ILE A 42 0.29 12.08 8.38
N GLU A 43 0.40 12.99 7.43
CA GLU A 43 1.01 14.31 7.66
C GLU A 43 -0.07 15.32 8.10
N ASP A 44 -1.20 15.36 7.39
CA ASP A 44 -2.35 16.18 7.77
C ASP A 44 -3.67 15.57 7.23
N LYS A 45 -4.82 16.24 7.46
CA LYS A 45 -6.12 15.81 6.93
C LYS A 45 -6.18 15.75 5.39
N LYS A 46 -5.30 16.45 4.70
CA LYS A 46 -5.24 16.54 3.23
C LYS A 46 -4.08 15.74 2.62
N LYS A 47 -3.08 15.36 3.42
CA LYS A 47 -1.85 14.71 2.92
C LYS A 47 -1.47 13.50 3.76
N MET A 48 -1.15 12.43 3.04
CA MET A 48 -0.51 11.23 3.58
C MET A 48 0.69 10.89 2.70
N ILE A 49 1.71 10.30 3.31
CA ILE A 49 2.95 9.88 2.67
C ILE A 49 3.02 8.37 2.73
N LEU A 50 3.33 7.74 1.60
CA LEU A 50 3.70 6.33 1.55
C LEU A 50 5.20 6.21 1.80
N LYS A 51 5.59 5.69 2.96
CA LYS A 51 6.98 5.38 3.27
C LYS A 51 7.26 3.92 2.95
N ARG A 52 8.36 3.68 2.25
CA ARG A 52 8.91 2.35 2.04
C ARG A 52 9.92 2.10 3.15
N SER A 53 9.81 0.98 3.83
CA SER A 53 10.99 0.42 4.49
C SER A 53 11.88 -0.07 3.36
N THR A 54 13.09 0.45 3.23
CA THR A 54 14.08 -0.12 2.31
C THR A 54 14.06 -1.63 2.49
N PRO A 55 13.86 -2.44 1.44
CA PRO A 55 14.00 -3.87 1.58
C PRO A 55 15.44 -4.08 2.02
N ASP A 56 15.61 -4.49 3.27
CA ASP A 56 16.84 -5.17 3.65
C ASP A 56 16.84 -6.43 2.76
N PRO A 57 17.82 -6.60 1.85
CA PRO A 57 17.84 -7.74 0.93
C PRO A 57 17.90 -9.10 1.63
N SER A 58 17.88 -9.12 2.96
CA SER A 58 17.94 -10.29 3.84
C SER A 58 16.57 -10.86 4.26
N ALA A 59 15.44 -10.24 3.89
CA ALA A 59 14.12 -10.70 4.34
C ALA A 59 13.45 -11.77 3.43
N ASP A 60 13.99 -12.00 2.24
CA ASP A 60 13.56 -13.04 1.28
C ASP A 60 14.20 -14.40 1.59
N GLU A 61 14.11 -14.90 2.83
CA GLU A 61 14.47 -16.31 3.10
C GLU A 61 13.57 -17.04 4.11
N LYS A 62 12.38 -16.53 4.44
CA LYS A 62 11.43 -17.32 5.25
C LYS A 62 9.99 -17.19 4.76
N LYS A 63 9.65 -18.04 3.78
CA LYS A 63 8.54 -19.00 3.90
C LYS A 63 8.44 -19.88 2.65
N LYS A 64 9.22 -20.97 2.63
CA LYS A 64 8.82 -22.19 1.93
C LYS A 64 8.19 -23.11 2.99
N PRO A 65 6.87 -23.39 2.96
CA PRO A 65 6.31 -24.43 3.82
C PRO A 65 6.86 -25.79 3.35
N GLN A 66 7.52 -26.49 4.27
CA GLN A 66 7.78 -27.92 4.21
C GLN A 66 6.49 -28.69 4.49
#